data_AF-A0A1T4XHK2-F1
#
_entry.id   AF-A0A1T4XHK2-F1
#
_cell.length_a   1.000
_cell.length_b   1.000
_cell.length_c   1.000
_cell.angle_alpha   90.00
_cell.angle_beta   90.00
_cell.angle_gamma   90.00
#
_symmetry.space_group_name_H-M   'P 1'
#
loop_
_entity.id
_entity.type
_entity.pdbx_description
1 polymer ?
#
loop_
_entity_poly.entity_id
_entity_poly.type
_entity_poly.pdbx_seq_one_letter_code
_entity_poly.pdbx_strand_id
1 'polypeptide(L)'
;MNKQTVIDLVLPRLKLIRTEMDYTQDQMADILGISKKTLVQLEKGRQELSWTVAVAICALFRESALLRSVLGDDPIELAEIAVHPEVRIRELATSGTVNWWTEIGQWQHYKLQQHTTGGHYRIIGEEDRRLFSTADREKALTEFKKYMDITS
;
A
#
# COMPACT_ATOMS: atom_id res chain seq x y z
N MET A 1 7.28 -3.53 22.02
CA MET A 1 6.26 -4.19 21.17
C MET A 1 6.93 -5.33 20.42
N ASN A 2 6.23 -6.41 20.09
CA ASN A 2 6.83 -7.56 19.41
C ASN A 2 5.96 -8.01 18.21
N LYS A 3 6.48 -8.96 17.43
CA LYS A 3 5.79 -9.51 16.25
C LYS A 3 4.39 -10.04 16.56
N GLN A 4 4.21 -10.68 17.71
CA GLN A 4 2.94 -11.27 18.11
C GLN A 4 1.87 -10.19 18.32
N THR A 5 2.24 -9.07 18.96
CA THR A 5 1.33 -7.92 19.14
C THR A 5 0.75 -7.44 17.80
N VAL A 6 1.58 -7.30 16.77
CA VAL A 6 1.12 -6.88 15.44
C VAL A 6 0.21 -7.93 14.82
N ILE A 7 0.57 -9.22 14.91
CA ILE A 7 -0.26 -10.33 14.41
C ILE A 7 -1.66 -10.31 15.05
N ASP A 8 -1.73 -10.14 16.37
CA ASP A 8 -2.98 -10.14 17.13
C ASP A 8 -3.86 -8.92 16.80
N LEU A 9 -3.26 -7.80 16.41
CA LEU A 9 -3.98 -6.62 15.93
C LEU A 9 -4.48 -6.79 14.49
N VAL A 10 -3.71 -7.44 13.62
CA VAL A 10 -4.04 -7.59 12.19
C VAL A 10 -5.07 -8.69 11.94
N LEU A 11 -4.87 -9.89 12.51
CA LEU A 11 -5.67 -11.08 12.18
C LEU A 11 -7.19 -10.87 12.33
N PRO A 12 -7.71 -10.27 13.42
CA PRO A 12 -9.15 -10.06 13.58
C PRO A 12 -9.76 -9.13 12.53
N ARG A 13 -8.95 -8.30 11.87
CA ARG A 13 -9.39 -7.31 10.88
C ARG A 13 -9.32 -7.81 9.45
N LEU A 14 -8.68 -8.97 9.21
CA LEU A 14 -8.40 -9.47 7.87
C LEU A 14 -9.65 -9.48 6.96
N LYS A 15 -10.75 -10.02 7.47
CA LYS A 15 -12.03 -10.08 6.75
C LYS A 15 -12.60 -8.69 6.48
N LEU A 16 -12.50 -7.78 7.45
CA LEU A 16 -13.05 -6.43 7.34
C LEU A 16 -12.25 -5.58 6.35
N ILE A 17 -10.92 -5.67 6.38
CA ILE A 17 -10.02 -5.05 5.40
C ILE A 17 -10.36 -5.56 3.99
N ARG A 18 -10.57 -6.87 3.84
CA ARG A 18 -10.98 -7.44 2.55
C ARG A 18 -12.27 -6.83 2.01
N THR A 19 -13.27 -6.65 2.87
CA THR A 19 -14.55 -6.04 2.48
C THR A 19 -14.44 -4.53 2.25
N GLU A 20 -13.58 -3.83 2.99
CA GLU A 20 -13.29 -2.40 2.77
C GLU A 20 -12.73 -2.16 1.36
N MET A 21 -11.90 -3.07 0.88
CA MET A 21 -11.30 -3.01 -0.45
C MET A 21 -12.17 -3.60 -1.57
N ASP A 22 -13.38 -4.07 -1.25
CA ASP A 22 -14.28 -4.79 -2.17
C ASP A 22 -13.62 -6.01 -2.86
N TYR A 23 -12.80 -6.76 -2.12
CA TYR A 23 -12.11 -7.93 -2.63
C TYR A 23 -12.85 -9.24 -2.32
N THR A 24 -12.89 -10.13 -3.30
CA THR A 24 -13.21 -11.54 -3.07
C THR A 24 -12.08 -12.24 -2.31
N GLN A 25 -12.36 -13.40 -1.72
CA GLN A 25 -11.32 -14.21 -1.08
C GLN A 25 -10.24 -14.68 -2.07
N ASP A 26 -10.61 -14.94 -3.32
CA ASP A 26 -9.64 -15.32 -4.35
C ASP A 26 -8.68 -14.16 -4.66
N GLN A 27 -9.22 -12.95 -4.88
CA GLN A 27 -8.40 -11.75 -5.15
C GLN A 27 -7.47 -11.43 -3.98
N MET A 28 -7.95 -11.42 -2.74
CA MET A 28 -7.09 -11.09 -1.60
C MET A 28 -6.04 -12.18 -1.36
N ALA A 29 -6.37 -13.45 -1.57
CA ALA A 29 -5.41 -14.54 -1.44
C ALA A 29 -4.27 -14.41 -2.46
N ASP A 30 -4.61 -14.06 -3.71
CA ASP A 30 -3.63 -13.78 -4.76
C ASP A 30 -2.73 -12.58 -4.42
N ILE A 31 -3.31 -11.47 -3.99
CA ILE A 31 -2.58 -10.26 -3.54
C ILE A 31 -1.61 -10.57 -2.39
N LEU A 32 -2.04 -11.39 -1.43
CA LEU A 32 -1.23 -11.78 -0.27
C LEU A 32 -0.24 -12.90 -0.58
N GLY A 33 -0.29 -13.51 -1.76
CA GLY A 33 0.56 -14.65 -2.12
C GLY A 33 0.28 -15.91 -1.29
N ILE A 34 -0.97 -16.13 -0.85
CA ILE A 34 -1.38 -17.31 -0.09
C ILE A 34 -2.51 -18.05 -0.80
N SER A 35 -2.78 -19.30 -0.41
CA SER A 35 -3.93 -20.02 -0.96
C SER A 35 -5.25 -19.45 -0.44
N LYS A 36 -6.32 -19.49 -1.25
CA LYS A 36 -7.69 -19.17 -0.79
C LYS A 36 -8.07 -19.97 0.45
N LYS A 37 -7.69 -21.25 0.52
CA LYS A 37 -7.93 -22.12 1.67
C LYS A 37 -7.28 -21.53 2.93
N THR A 38 -6.04 -21.07 2.83
CA THR A 38 -5.30 -20.40 3.92
C THR A 38 -6.04 -19.15 4.38
N LEU A 39 -6.41 -18.26 3.46
CA LEU A 39 -7.17 -17.05 3.78
C LEU A 39 -8.48 -17.37 4.52
N VAL A 40 -9.24 -18.36 4.05
CA VAL A 40 -10.49 -18.80 4.68
C VAL A 40 -10.26 -19.33 6.10
N GLN A 41 -9.17 -20.06 6.37
CA GLN A 41 -8.88 -20.54 7.72
C GLN A 41 -8.49 -19.39 8.66
N LEU A 42 -7.71 -18.42 8.17
CA LEU A 42 -7.34 -17.21 8.91
C LEU A 42 -8.60 -16.40 9.29
N GLU A 43 -9.48 -16.11 8.32
CA GLU A 43 -10.72 -15.36 8.58
C GLU A 43 -11.68 -16.08 9.55
N LYS A 44 -11.57 -17.40 9.69
CA LYS A 44 -12.35 -18.21 10.64
C LYS A 44 -11.70 -18.33 12.02
N GLY A 45 -10.51 -17.76 12.23
CA GLY A 45 -9.73 -17.90 13.46
C GLY A 45 -9.25 -19.33 13.72
N ARG A 46 -9.13 -20.15 12.67
CA ARG A 46 -8.72 -21.57 12.77
C ARG A 46 -7.23 -21.79 12.51
N GLN A 47 -6.53 -20.74 12.13
CA GLN A 47 -5.11 -20.75 11.84
C GLN A 47 -4.49 -19.43 12.29
N GLU A 48 -3.25 -19.47 12.74
CA GLU A 48 -2.46 -18.27 13.06
C GLU A 48 -1.96 -17.59 11.78
N LEU A 49 -1.89 -16.26 11.83
CA LEU A 49 -1.30 -15.44 10.78
C LEU A 49 0.21 -15.47 10.89
N SER A 50 0.91 -15.81 9.80
CA SER A 50 2.37 -15.74 9.81
C SER A 50 2.84 -14.29 9.84
N TRP A 51 4.00 -14.05 10.45
CA TRP A 51 4.63 -12.73 10.47
C TRP A 51 4.79 -12.12 9.08
N THR A 52 5.19 -12.91 8.08
CA THR A 52 5.39 -12.44 6.71
C THR A 52 4.09 -11.93 6.06
N VAL A 53 2.97 -12.64 6.30
CA VAL A 53 1.66 -12.22 5.78
C VAL A 53 1.15 -11.00 6.56
N ALA A 54 1.38 -10.93 7.87
CA ALA A 54 1.06 -9.73 8.66
C ALA A 54 1.79 -8.47 8.13
N VAL A 55 3.09 -8.58 7.83
CA VAL A 55 3.85 -7.47 7.23
C VAL A 55 3.32 -7.11 5.84
N ALA A 56 3.02 -8.10 5.00
CA ALA A 56 2.42 -7.86 3.69
C ALA A 56 1.08 -7.12 3.81
N ILE A 57 0.27 -7.47 4.81
CA ILE A 57 -1.00 -6.78 5.08
C ILE A 57 -0.73 -5.32 5.50
N CYS A 58 0.18 -5.07 6.43
CA CYS A 58 0.54 -3.70 6.84
C CYS A 58 1.05 -2.84 5.66
N ALA A 59 1.83 -3.43 4.76
CA ALA A 59 2.41 -2.71 3.63
C ALA A 59 1.38 -2.43 2.51
N LEU A 60 0.60 -3.45 2.12
CA LEU A 60 -0.31 -3.37 0.98
C LEU A 60 -1.62 -2.66 1.31
N PHE A 61 -2.08 -2.72 2.57
CA PHE A 61 -3.32 -2.11 3.04
C PHE A 61 -3.07 -0.95 4.01
N ARG A 62 -1.95 -0.25 3.86
CA ARG A 62 -1.53 0.85 4.74
C ARG A 62 -2.52 2.02 4.81
N GLU A 63 -3.36 2.18 3.78
CA GLU A 63 -4.41 3.20 3.71
C GLU A 63 -5.74 2.74 4.33
N SER A 64 -5.86 1.47 4.75
CA SER A 64 -7.11 0.97 5.32
C SER A 64 -7.42 1.67 6.64
N ALA A 65 -8.63 2.25 6.72
CA ALA A 65 -9.07 2.96 7.91
C ALA A 65 -9.14 2.03 9.13
N LEU A 66 -9.57 0.79 8.92
CA LEU A 66 -9.62 -0.25 9.95
C LEU A 66 -8.24 -0.60 10.49
N LEU A 67 -7.25 -0.65 9.61
CA LEU A 67 -5.88 -1.02 9.93
C LEU A 67 -5.18 0.12 10.67
N ARG A 68 -5.37 1.36 10.22
CA ARG A 68 -4.89 2.58 10.89
C ARG A 68 -5.50 2.78 12.27
N SER A 69 -6.78 2.44 12.44
CA SER A 69 -7.47 2.59 13.74
C SER A 69 -6.82 1.84 14.90
N VAL A 70 -5.96 0.85 14.62
CA VAL A 70 -5.27 0.06 15.64
C VAL A 70 -3.76 0.04 15.54
N LEU A 71 -3.19 0.29 14.37
CA LEU A 71 -1.74 0.31 14.18
C LEU A 71 -1.16 1.72 14.12
N GLY A 72 -2.01 2.76 14.16
CA GLY A 72 -1.61 4.16 14.04
C GLY A 72 -1.63 4.65 12.59
N ASP A 73 -1.06 5.84 12.36
CA ASP A 73 -1.14 6.53 11.07
C ASP A 73 -0.46 5.76 9.93
N ASP A 74 0.66 5.08 10.20
CA ASP A 74 1.35 4.23 9.23
C ASP A 74 1.52 2.79 9.77
N PRO A 75 0.67 1.85 9.33
CA PRO A 75 0.71 0.49 9.84
C PRO A 75 2.01 -0.29 9.65
N ILE A 76 2.80 0.07 8.61
CA ILE A 76 4.08 -0.59 8.37
C ILE A 76 5.14 -0.17 9.40
N GLU A 77 5.06 1.06 9.92
CA GLU A 77 5.95 1.56 10.96
C GLU A 77 5.87 0.69 12.22
N LEU A 78 4.65 0.29 12.62
CA LEU A 78 4.47 -0.59 13.76
C LEU A 78 5.10 -1.97 13.56
N ALA A 79 5.06 -2.48 12.33
CA ALA A 79 5.73 -3.73 11.97
C ALA A 79 7.26 -3.60 11.99
N GLU A 80 7.81 -2.43 11.61
CA GLU A 80 9.23 -2.14 11.71
C GLU A 80 9.69 -2.02 13.17
N ILE A 81 8.95 -1.29 14.01
CA ILE A 81 9.22 -1.15 15.46
C ILE A 81 9.17 -2.52 16.18
N ALA A 82 8.34 -3.45 15.71
CA ALA A 82 8.23 -4.79 16.28
C ALA A 82 9.50 -5.64 16.10
N VAL A 83 10.41 -5.26 15.19
CA VAL A 83 11.62 -6.03 14.85
C VAL A 83 12.92 -5.21 14.95
N HIS A 84 12.84 -3.89 14.93
CA HIS A 84 13.96 -2.99 15.07
C HIS A 84 13.93 -2.29 16.44
N PRO A 85 15.03 -2.35 17.23
CA PRO A 85 15.13 -1.65 18.51
C PRO A 85 14.97 -0.13 18.37
N GLU A 86 15.41 0.42 17.24
CA GLU A 86 15.23 1.81 16.82
C GLU A 86 14.91 1.82 15.32
N VAL A 87 13.86 2.53 14.92
CA VAL A 87 13.59 2.86 13.52
C VAL A 87 14.07 4.28 13.30
N ARG A 88 15.08 4.46 12.44
CA ARG A 88 15.56 5.78 12.03
C ARG A 88 15.21 5.96 10.57
N ILE A 89 14.41 6.99 10.26
CA ILE A 89 14.23 7.44 8.88
C ILE A 89 15.61 7.91 8.41
N ARG A 90 16.25 7.13 7.55
CA ARG A 90 17.43 7.59 6.85
C ARG A 90 16.95 8.56 5.79
N GLU A 91 17.26 9.84 5.96
CA GLU A 91 17.31 10.75 4.83
C GLU A 91 18.34 10.16 3.85
N LEU A 92 17.86 9.50 2.81
CA LEU A 92 18.72 9.08 1.71
C LEU A 92 19.31 10.38 1.13
N ALA A 93 20.61 10.58 1.34
CA ALA A 93 21.30 11.73 0.79
C ALA A 93 21.00 11.82 -0.71
N THR A 94 20.42 12.94 -1.13
CA THR A 94 20.16 13.37 -2.51
C THR A 94 21.43 13.58 -3.33
N SER A 95 22.59 13.11 -2.85
CA SER A 95 23.87 13.17 -3.55
C SER A 95 24.00 11.95 -4.47
N GLY A 96 23.32 12.02 -5.62
CA GLY A 96 23.42 11.03 -6.70
C GLY A 96 22.09 10.40 -7.12
N THR A 97 20.98 11.12 -6.97
CA THR A 97 19.62 10.65 -7.22
C THR A 97 19.46 10.07 -8.62
N VAL A 98 19.44 8.75 -8.72
CA VAL A 98 18.87 8.08 -9.89
C VAL A 98 17.38 8.47 -9.91
N ASN A 99 16.99 9.32 -10.87
CA ASN A 99 15.59 9.65 -11.04
C ASN A 99 14.88 8.45 -11.67
N TRP A 100 14.24 7.64 -10.83
CA TRP A 100 13.48 6.45 -11.24
C TRP A 100 12.12 6.79 -11.87
N TRP A 101 11.83 8.07 -12.10
CA TRP A 101 10.54 8.54 -12.59
C TRP A 101 10.73 9.50 -13.77
N THR A 102 10.11 9.16 -14.89
CA THR A 102 10.02 10.03 -16.06
C THR A 102 8.65 10.72 -16.04
N GLU A 103 8.63 12.05 -16.10
CA GLU A 103 7.37 12.79 -16.23
C GLU A 103 6.86 12.67 -17.67
N ILE A 104 5.60 12.25 -17.82
CA ILE A 104 4.95 12.05 -19.12
C ILE A 104 3.70 12.93 -19.31
N GLY A 105 3.36 13.73 -18.30
CA GLY A 105 2.30 14.72 -18.36
C GLY A 105 2.29 15.60 -17.11
N GLN A 106 1.96 16.88 -17.28
CA GLN A 106 1.83 17.84 -16.20
C GLN A 106 0.60 18.73 -16.46
N TRP A 107 -0.17 18.99 -15.41
CA TRP A 107 -1.28 19.94 -15.42
C TRP A 107 -1.40 20.61 -14.06
N GLN A 108 -1.19 21.92 -14.00
CA GLN A 108 -1.12 22.67 -12.74
C GLN A 108 -0.11 22.03 -11.77
N HIS A 109 -0.53 21.70 -10.54
CA HIS A 109 0.25 20.98 -9.53
C HIS A 109 0.19 19.46 -9.65
N TYR A 110 -0.51 18.91 -10.66
CA TYR A 110 -0.58 17.47 -10.90
C TYR A 110 0.46 17.01 -11.92
N LYS A 111 1.14 15.90 -11.60
CA LYS A 111 2.15 15.26 -12.47
C LYS A 111 1.80 13.80 -12.70
N LEU A 112 1.76 13.39 -13.97
CA LEU A 112 1.72 11.99 -14.37
C LEU A 112 3.14 11.52 -14.67
N GLN A 113 3.60 10.51 -13.95
CA GLN A 113 4.96 9.97 -14.06
C GLN A 113 4.94 8.48 -14.35
N GLN A 114 5.93 8.00 -15.10
CA GLN A 114 6.18 6.59 -15.35
C GLN A 114 7.47 6.14 -14.67
N HIS A 115 7.42 5.02 -13.95
CA HIS A 115 8.60 4.45 -13.31
C HIS A 115 9.54 3.85 -14.37
N THR A 116 10.82 4.21 -14.32
CA THR A 116 11.83 3.84 -15.33
C THR A 116 12.05 2.31 -15.40
N THR A 117 12.12 1.63 -14.25
CA THR A 117 12.29 0.15 -14.20
C THR A 117 10.98 -0.63 -14.37
N GLY A 118 9.97 -0.32 -13.54
CA GLY A 118 8.74 -1.10 -13.46
C GLY A 118 7.68 -0.75 -14.49
N GLY A 119 7.86 0.32 -15.27
CA GLY A 119 6.93 0.75 -16.31
C GLY A 119 5.56 1.25 -15.82
N HIS A 120 5.26 1.12 -14.53
CA HIS A 120 4.01 1.55 -13.92
C HIS A 120 3.92 3.08 -13.81
N TYR A 121 2.70 3.57 -13.70
CA TYR A 121 2.37 4.98 -13.71
C TYR A 121 1.92 5.43 -12.32
N ARG A 122 2.23 6.68 -11.97
CA ARG A 122 1.69 7.36 -10.79
C ARG A 122 1.23 8.77 -11.13
N ILE A 123 0.21 9.23 -10.42
CA ILE A 123 -0.20 10.64 -10.40
C ILE A 123 0.20 11.22 -9.05
N ILE A 124 0.91 12.33 -9.08
CA ILE A 124 1.33 13.12 -7.93
C ILE A 124 0.56 14.45 -7.93
N GLY A 125 0.13 14.91 -6.76
CA GLY A 125 -0.45 16.24 -6.56
C GLY A 125 0.49 17.17 -5.80
N GLU A 126 -0.08 18.11 -5.03
CA GLU A 126 0.68 19.00 -4.17
C GLU A 126 1.52 18.23 -3.13
N GLU A 127 2.64 18.83 -2.71
CA GLU A 127 3.56 18.28 -1.70
C GLU A 127 4.10 16.87 -2.02
N ASP A 128 4.24 16.55 -3.31
CA ASP A 128 4.66 15.23 -3.79
C ASP A 128 3.78 14.06 -3.30
N ARG A 129 2.53 14.34 -2.92
CA ARG A 129 1.57 13.31 -2.48
C ARG A 129 1.11 12.47 -3.66
N ARG A 130 1.32 11.15 -3.56
CA ARG A 130 0.82 10.17 -4.55
C ARG A 130 -0.69 10.01 -4.43
N LEU A 131 -1.40 10.37 -5.50
CA LEU A 131 -2.87 10.31 -5.57
C LEU A 131 -3.36 9.02 -6.24
N PHE A 132 -2.59 8.48 -7.18
CA PHE A 132 -2.98 7.31 -7.95
C PHE A 132 -1.76 6.52 -8.42
N SER A 133 -1.89 5.21 -8.59
CA SER A 133 -0.88 4.36 -9.26
C SER A 133 -1.51 3.16 -9.94
N THR A 134 -0.94 2.77 -11.08
CA THR A 134 -1.42 1.64 -11.87
C THR A 134 -0.31 1.12 -12.78
N ALA A 135 -0.32 -0.17 -13.11
CA ALA A 135 0.52 -0.72 -14.17
C ALA A 135 -0.07 -0.49 -15.58
N ASP A 136 -1.34 -0.10 -15.66
CA ASP A 136 -2.10 0.08 -16.90
C ASP A 136 -2.05 1.55 -17.38
N ARG A 137 -1.48 1.76 -18.57
CA ARG A 137 -1.32 3.09 -19.18
C ARG A 137 -2.65 3.78 -19.48
N GLU A 138 -3.65 3.06 -19.96
CA GLU A 138 -4.92 3.65 -20.35
C GLU A 138 -5.69 4.14 -19.12
N LYS A 139 -5.67 3.35 -18.04
CA LYS A 139 -6.22 3.77 -16.75
C LYS A 139 -5.51 5.00 -16.19
N ALA A 140 -4.17 5.05 -16.30
CA ALA A 140 -3.39 6.20 -15.84
C ALA A 140 -3.78 7.49 -16.58
N LEU A 141 -3.88 7.43 -17.92
CA LEU A 141 -4.26 8.59 -18.73
C LEU A 141 -5.72 9.01 -18.48
N THR A 142 -6.62 8.04 -18.32
CA THR A 142 -8.04 8.31 -18.03
C THR A 142 -8.21 8.99 -16.68
N GLU A 143 -7.51 8.50 -15.65
CA GLU A 143 -7.52 9.14 -14.33
C GLU A 143 -6.90 10.54 -14.37
N PHE A 144 -5.79 10.71 -15.10
CA PHE A 144 -5.13 12.00 -15.24
C PHE A 144 -6.02 13.07 -15.89
N LYS A 145 -6.84 12.68 -16.88
CA LYS A 145 -7.81 13.58 -17.52
C LYS A 145 -8.83 14.16 -16.56
N LYS A 146 -9.26 13.40 -15.54
CA LYS A 146 -10.21 13.90 -14.54
C LYS A 146 -9.69 15.15 -13.84
N TYR A 147 -8.38 15.23 -13.56
CA TYR A 147 -7.79 16.42 -12.94
C TYR A 147 -7.72 17.63 -13.89
N MET A 148 -7.74 17.42 -15.20
CA MET A 148 -7.82 18.51 -16.18
C MET A 148 -9.25 19.06 -16.28
N ASP A 149 -10.25 18.18 -16.25
CA ASP A 149 -11.65 18.54 -16.44
C ASP A 149 -12.29 19.19 -15.19
N ILE A 150 -11.80 18.91 -13.97
CA ILE A 150 -12.30 19.51 -12.72
C ILE A 150 -12.09 21.04 -12.66
N THR A 151 -11.24 21.60 -13.53
CA THR A 151 -10.90 23.04 -13.53
C THR A 151 -11.47 23.82 -14.72
N SER A 152 -12.39 23.23 -15.49
CA SER A 152 -13.06 23.90 -16.64
C SER A 152 -14.45 24.42 -16.29
#